data_AF-A0A5P0JK65-F1
#
_entry.id   AF-A0A5P0JK65-F1
#
_cell.length_a   1.000
_cell.length_b   1.000
_cell.length_c   1.000
_cell.angle_alpha   90.00
_cell.angle_beta   90.00
_cell.angle_gamma   90.00
#
_symmetry.space_group_name_H-M   'P 1'
#
loop_
_entity.id
_entity.type
_entity.pdbx_description
1 polymer ?
#
loop_
_entity_poly.entity_id
_entity_poly.type
_entity_poly.pdbx_seq_one_letter_code
_entity_poly.pdbx_strand_id
1 'polypeptide(L)'
;MVSSHTQDGLKPLEEALTGRISIFAGQSGVGKSSLLNALLGLQKEILTNDVSDNSGLGQHTTTAARLYHFPHGGDVIDSPGVREFGLWHLEPEQITQGFVEFHDYLG
;
A
#
# COMPACT_ATOMS: atom_id res chain seq x y z
N MET A 1 0.14 -13.55 -3.92
CA MET A 1 1.28 -13.57 -2.99
C MET A 1 2.45 -12.91 -3.67
N VAL A 2 3.19 -12.05 -2.98
CA VAL A 2 4.32 -11.30 -3.55
C VAL A 2 5.48 -11.18 -2.57
N SER A 3 6.69 -10.99 -3.09
CA SER A 3 7.89 -10.72 -2.30
C SER A 3 8.81 -9.78 -3.07
N SER A 4 9.16 -8.63 -2.47
CA SER A 4 10.11 -7.69 -3.08
C SER A 4 11.55 -8.24 -3.10
N HIS A 5 11.93 -9.08 -2.13
CA HIS A 5 13.29 -9.62 -2.02
C HIS A 5 13.57 -10.72 -3.06
N THR A 6 12.61 -11.60 -3.27
CA THR A 6 12.75 -12.71 -4.25
C THR A 6 12.19 -12.37 -5.62
N GLN A 7 11.53 -11.21 -5.75
CA GLN A 7 10.78 -10.78 -6.94
C GLN A 7 9.60 -11.71 -7.31
N ASP A 8 9.24 -12.64 -6.43
CA ASP A 8 8.14 -13.56 -6.67
C ASP A 8 6.81 -12.82 -6.74
N GLY A 9 6.02 -13.14 -7.78
CA GLY A 9 4.67 -12.61 -7.96
C GLY A 9 4.58 -11.14 -8.38
N LEU A 10 5.69 -10.45 -8.62
CA LEU A 10 5.67 -9.03 -9.03
C LEU A 10 5.04 -8.83 -10.41
N LYS A 11 5.33 -9.70 -11.38
CA LYS A 11 4.78 -9.57 -12.73
C LYS A 11 3.24 -9.59 -12.76
N PRO A 12 2.54 -10.58 -12.16
CA PRO A 12 1.08 -10.53 -12.07
C PRO A 12 0.54 -9.29 -11.33
N LEU A 13 1.30 -8.76 -10.35
CA LEU A 13 0.93 -7.53 -9.66
C LEU A 13 1.05 -6.31 -10.58
N GLU A 14 2.11 -6.19 -11.38
CA GLU A 14 2.28 -5.11 -12.38
C GLU A 14 1.15 -5.12 -13.41
N GLU A 15 0.80 -6.30 -13.92
CA GLU A 15 -0.30 -6.47 -14.88
C GLU A 15 -1.64 -5.99 -14.28
N ALA A 16 -1.88 -6.23 -13.00
CA ALA A 16 -3.09 -5.78 -12.30
C ALA A 16 -3.13 -4.25 -12.05
N LEU A 17 -1.96 -3.61 -11.95
CA LEU A 17 -1.81 -2.17 -11.69
C LEU A 17 -1.79 -1.33 -12.98
N THR A 18 -1.46 -1.95 -14.11
CA THR A 18 -1.29 -1.26 -15.40
C THR A 18 -2.56 -0.49 -15.79
N GLY A 19 -2.37 0.80 -16.15
CA GLY A 19 -3.47 1.67 -16.60
C GLY A 19 -4.42 2.14 -15.49
N ARG A 20 -4.07 1.92 -14.20
CA ARG A 20 -4.85 2.37 -13.04
C ARG A 20 -4.03 3.32 -12.17
N ILE A 21 -4.70 4.15 -11.39
CA ILE A 21 -4.08 4.90 -10.29
C ILE A 21 -4.34 4.12 -9.00
N SER A 22 -3.28 3.70 -8.35
CA SER A 22 -3.34 2.84 -7.16
C SER A 22 -2.71 3.51 -5.95
N ILE A 23 -3.14 3.14 -4.74
CA ILE A 23 -2.51 3.54 -3.49
C ILE A 23 -2.14 2.28 -2.71
N PHE A 24 -0.92 2.24 -2.16
CA PHE A 24 -0.55 1.15 -1.26
C PHE A 24 -0.91 1.54 0.17
N ALA A 25 -1.96 0.92 0.70
CA ALA A 25 -2.41 1.14 2.08
C ALA A 25 -1.93 -0.01 2.99
N GLY A 26 -1.52 0.34 4.20
CA GLY A 26 -1.06 -0.64 5.20
C GLY A 26 -0.25 0.03 6.31
N GLN A 27 -0.06 -0.70 7.42
CA GLN A 27 0.70 -0.21 8.57
C GLN A 27 2.17 0.11 8.23
N SER A 28 2.87 0.82 9.11
CA SER A 28 4.31 1.04 8.97
C SER A 28 5.06 -0.29 9.02
N GLY A 29 6.12 -0.44 8.21
CA GLY A 29 6.97 -1.65 8.21
C GLY A 29 6.46 -2.85 7.40
N VAL A 30 5.26 -2.82 6.82
CA VAL A 30 4.71 -3.95 6.03
C VAL A 30 5.33 -4.15 4.64
N GLY A 31 6.32 -3.34 4.26
CA GLY A 31 7.04 -3.48 2.98
C GLY A 31 6.50 -2.69 1.77
N LYS A 32 5.63 -1.69 1.98
CA LYS A 32 5.04 -0.86 0.89
C LYS A 32 6.10 -0.21 -0.01
N SER A 33 7.04 0.52 0.60
CA SER A 33 8.09 1.23 -0.14
C SER A 33 9.06 0.26 -0.84
N SER A 34 9.35 -0.89 -0.21
CA SER A 34 10.17 -1.95 -0.80
C SER A 34 9.51 -2.56 -2.04
N LEU A 35 8.20 -2.83 -2.00
CA LEU A 35 7.44 -3.29 -3.17
C LEU A 35 7.42 -2.23 -4.27
N LEU A 36 7.24 -0.96 -3.91
CA LEU A 36 7.16 0.14 -4.86
C LEU A 36 8.51 0.39 -5.56
N ASN A 37 9.63 0.28 -4.84
CA ASN A 37 10.98 0.29 -5.43
C ASN A 37 11.18 -0.86 -6.42
N ALA A 38 10.72 -2.07 -6.07
CA ALA A 38 10.84 -3.25 -6.94
C ALA A 38 10.02 -3.09 -8.24
N LEU A 39 8.79 -2.57 -8.14
CA LEU A 39 7.87 -2.42 -9.29
C LEU A 39 8.25 -1.26 -10.24
N LEU A 40 8.82 -0.17 -9.71
CA LEU A 40 9.17 0.98 -10.55
C LEU A 40 10.56 0.85 -11.21
N GLY A 41 11.40 -0.08 -10.75
CA GLY A 41 12.77 -0.23 -11.25
C GLY A 41 13.61 1.05 -11.12
N LEU A 42 13.31 1.91 -10.13
CA LEU A 42 13.95 3.22 -9.98
C LEU A 42 15.44 3.05 -9.63
N GLN A 43 16.31 3.68 -10.43
CA GLN A 43 17.74 3.80 -10.14
C GLN A 43 18.05 4.74 -8.96
N LYS A 44 17.11 5.64 -8.63
CA LYS A 44 17.13 6.42 -7.38
C LYS A 44 16.18 5.74 -6.41
N GLU A 45 16.75 5.09 -5.40
CA GLU A 45 15.99 4.53 -4.29
C GLU A 45 15.04 5.61 -3.75
N ILE A 46 13.74 5.32 -3.73
CA ILE A 46 12.86 6.00 -2.78
C ILE A 46 13.46 5.65 -1.43
N LEU A 47 13.93 6.67 -0.70
CA LEU A 47 14.60 6.52 0.59
C LEU A 47 13.80 5.58 1.50
N THR A 48 14.17 4.31 1.49
CA THR A 48 13.81 3.33 2.49
C THR A 48 14.90 3.47 3.54
N ASN A 49 14.76 4.43 4.46
CA ASN A 49 15.62 4.38 5.63
C ASN A 49 15.31 3.05 6.33
N ASP A 50 16.32 2.19 6.41
CA ASP A 50 16.23 0.90 7.09
C ASP A 50 15.60 1.08 8.46
N VAL A 51 14.73 0.13 8.81
CA VAL A 51 14.03 0.09 10.08
C VAL A 51 15.06 0.25 11.20
N SER A 52 14.92 1.26 12.05
CA SER A 52 15.87 1.44 13.14
C SER A 52 15.84 0.23 14.07
N ASP A 53 16.97 -0.48 14.16
CA ASP A 53 17.23 -1.64 15.03
C ASP A 53 17.03 -1.36 16.53
N ASN A 54 16.71 -0.11 16.90
CA ASN A 54 16.81 0.38 18.27
C ASN A 54 15.45 0.56 18.99
N SER A 55 14.31 0.37 18.32
CA SER A 55 12.99 0.64 18.96
C SER A 55 11.86 -0.35 18.68
N GLY A 56 11.99 -1.24 17.69
CA GLY A 56 10.89 -2.14 17.28
C GLY A 56 9.67 -1.41 16.69
N LEU A 57 9.75 -0.10 16.49
CA LEU A 57 8.68 0.76 15.96
C LEU A 57 9.16 1.37 14.64
N GLY A 58 8.52 1.00 13.53
CA GLY A 58 8.89 1.47 12.19
C GLY A 58 8.95 3.01 12.13
N GLN A 59 10.15 3.53 11.90
CA GLN A 59 10.42 4.97 11.83
C GLN A 59 9.90 5.54 10.52
N HIS A 60 8.88 6.38 10.62
CA HIS A 60 8.21 7.02 9.48
C HIS A 60 9.18 7.89 8.68
N THR A 61 9.30 7.65 7.37
CA THR A 61 10.04 8.56 6.48
C THR A 61 9.15 9.21 5.41
N THR A 62 8.05 8.58 4.97
CA THR A 62 7.10 9.20 4.03
C THR A 62 6.12 10.11 4.78
N THR A 63 6.38 11.42 4.81
CA THR A 63 5.54 12.44 5.48
C THR A 63 4.46 13.06 4.58
N ALA A 64 4.51 12.80 3.28
CA ALA A 64 3.57 13.31 2.29
C ALA A 64 3.27 12.25 1.24
N ALA A 65 2.04 12.26 0.72
CA ALA A 65 1.68 11.41 -0.41
C ALA A 65 2.51 11.79 -1.64
N ARG A 66 3.09 10.81 -2.33
CA ARG A 66 3.86 11.01 -3.56
C ARG A 66 3.32 10.12 -4.67
N LEU A 67 3.10 10.70 -5.84
CA LEU A 67 2.68 9.99 -7.04
C LEU A 67 3.90 9.57 -7.87
N TYR A 68 3.92 8.33 -8.30
CA TYR A 68 4.91 7.75 -9.20
C TYR A 68 4.22 7.16 -10.42
N HIS A 69 4.91 7.16 -11.56
CA HIS A 69 4.41 6.64 -12.83
C HIS A 69 5.11 5.33 -13.17
N PHE A 70 4.35 4.27 -13.50
CA PHE A 70 4.93 3.01 -13.94
C PHE A 70 5.46 3.13 -15.38
N PRO A 71 6.61 2.49 -15.71
CA PRO A 71 7.15 2.50 -17.08
C PRO A 71 6.18 1.96 -18.14
N HIS A 72 5.29 1.06 -17.73
CA HIS A 72 4.31 0.40 -18.61
C HIS A 72 2.89 1.00 -18.52
N GLY A 73 2.75 2.14 -17.84
CA GLY A 73 1.49 2.89 -17.69
C GLY A 73 0.73 2.55 -16.41
N GLY A 74 -0.01 3.54 -15.89
CA GLY A 74 -0.59 3.51 -14.55
C GLY A 74 0.28 4.24 -13.53
N ASP A 75 -0.31 4.59 -12.40
CA ASP A 75 0.32 5.40 -11.36
C ASP A 75 0.18 4.75 -9.99
N VAL A 76 1.12 5.04 -9.09
CA VAL A 76 1.05 4.61 -7.69
C VAL A 76 1.33 5.77 -6.74
N ILE A 77 0.48 5.88 -5.72
CA ILE A 77 0.62 6.81 -4.61
C ILE A 77 1.30 6.07 -3.45
N ASP A 78 2.49 6.51 -3.07
CA ASP A 78 3.10 6.15 -1.78
C ASP A 78 2.49 7.04 -0.70
N SER A 79 1.93 6.43 0.35
CA SER A 79 1.29 7.14 1.46
C SER A 79 1.97 6.81 2.80
N PRO A 80 1.90 7.72 3.78
CA PRO A 80 2.30 7.40 5.15
C PRO A 80 1.61 6.12 5.66
N GLY A 81 2.27 5.38 6.55
CA GLY A 81 1.64 4.23 7.20
C GLY A 81 0.42 4.68 8.02
N VAL A 82 -0.73 4.05 7.79
CA VAL A 82 -1.95 4.31 8.58
C VAL A 82 -1.79 3.64 9.94
N ARG A 83 -1.89 4.41 11.02
CA ARG A 83 -1.86 3.89 12.41
C ARG A 83 -3.25 3.63 12.96
N GLU A 84 -4.19 4.51 12.66
CA GLU A 84 -5.56 4.45 13.13
C GLU A 84 -6.50 4.71 11.96
N PHE A 85 -7.56 3.90 11.88
CA PHE A 85 -8.61 4.05 10.89
C PHE A 85 -9.87 4.55 11.59
N GLY A 86 -10.38 5.70 11.12
CA GLY A 86 -11.53 6.36 11.69
C GLY A 86 -12.86 5.94 11.08
N LEU A 87 -13.80 5.49 11.89
CA LEU A 87 -15.16 5.17 11.46
C LEU A 87 -16.19 6.28 11.76
N TRP A 88 -15.75 7.42 12.30
CA TRP A 88 -16.63 8.52 12.75
C TRP A 88 -17.52 9.14 11.67
N HIS A 89 -17.27 8.83 10.39
CA HIS A 89 -18.06 9.31 9.25
C HIS A 89 -19.16 8.32 8.83
N LEU A 90 -19.28 7.19 9.51
CA LEU A 90 -20.22 6.12 9.19
C LEU A 90 -21.24 5.95 10.33
N GLU A 91 -22.51 5.85 9.95
CA GLU A 91 -23.56 5.35 10.84
C GLU A 91 -23.42 3.82 11.03
N PRO A 92 -23.89 3.23 12.15
CA PRO A 92 -23.79 1.79 12.42
C PRO A 92 -24.33 0.90 11.29
N GLU A 93 -25.39 1.32 10.61
CA GLU A 93 -26.01 0.58 9.50
C GLU A 93 -25.12 0.57 8.24
N GLN A 94 -24.23 1.55 8.08
CA GLN A 94 -23.27 1.58 6.98
C GLN A 94 -22.09 0.64 7.22
N ILE A 95 -21.82 0.29 8.49
CA ILE A 95 -20.75 -0.65 8.83
C ILE A 95 -21.07 -2.05 8.28
N THR A 96 -22.32 -2.51 8.38
CA THR A 96 -22.72 -3.82 7.86
C THR A 96 -22.61 -3.90 6.34
N GLN A 97 -22.80 -2.78 5.63
CA GLN A 97 -22.61 -2.71 4.18
C GLN A 97 -21.14 -2.86 3.76
N GLY A 98 -20.18 -2.59 4.65
CA GLY A 98 -18.76 -2.77 4.40
C GLY A 98 -18.30 -4.23 4.35
N PHE A 99 -19.12 -5.17 4.83
CA PHE A 99 -18.86 -6.62 4.79
C PHE A 99 -19.67 -7.24 3.66
N VAL A 100 -19.01 -7.50 2.53
CA VAL A 100 -19.65 -7.99 1.29
C VAL A 100 -20.39 -9.31 1.53
N GLU A 101 -19.83 -10.18 2.37
CA GLU A 101 -20.41 -11.47 2.73
C GLU A 101 -21.72 -11.37 3.52
N PHE A 102 -22.02 -10.23 4.14
CA PHE A 102 -23.28 -10.03 4.86
C PHE A 102 -24.43 -9.70 3.92
N HIS A 103 -24.17 -9.18 2.72
CA HIS A 103 -25.22 -8.70 1.81
C HIS A 103 -26.28 -9.77 1.50
N ASP A 104 -25.88 -11.03 1.40
CA ASP A 104 -26.78 -12.16 1.13
C ASP A 104 -27.66 -12.57 2.32
N TYR A 105 -27.36 -12.06 3.52
CA TYR A 105 -28.04 -12.39 4.79
C TYR A 105 -28.77 -11.21 5.40
N LEU A 106 -28.61 -10.00 4.84
CA LEU A 106 -29.35 -8.82 5.25
C LEU A 106 -30.75 -8.88 4.59
N GLY A 107 -31.78 -8.97 5.44
CA GLY A 107 -33.20 -9.12 5.04
C GLY A 107 -33.91 -7.81 4.82
#